data_AF-A0A6B9G8T6-F1
#
_entry.id   AF-A0A6B9G8T6-F1
#
_cell.length_a   1.000
_cell.length_b   1.000
_cell.length_c   1.000
_cell.angle_alpha   90.00
_cell.angle_beta   90.00
_cell.angle_gamma   90.00
#
_symmetry.space_group_name_H-M   'P 1'
#
loop_
_entity.id
_entity.type
_entity.pdbx_description
1 polymer ?
#
loop_
_entity_poly.entity_id
_entity_poly.type
_entity_poly.pdbx_seq_one_letter_code
_entity_poly.pdbx_strand_id
1 'polypeptide(L)'
;MKDAPTAGLPELPALIAEHWETFVNENDVVTALEKLLFLLSSKFLHETQTSELLNILNNLGVQVNKTTLPAALAVARVKLDAATQQLIETTWNRITREYGLTSKCERLKRLLDELSYLHLQPAQMRRGLLEMKDSLNVPVPKLCPLMKPFKVILSEKMERWVKENLIVAARAGKPLDILIALLQRPGYEDCHWAELKSALDNAGLRMGNDMIKLAQTAFRTRIAERQQRWFESCREKNHKETKQEWLASLLSQTDRPGMDEPQFWLLLYNGGAETSMTTVRNMMKLHSIPQDQYIAQVKSRWDAINRGVNISNINQLMLLLLCLKHESIPLPQLHEAMELACVSIDRSELAQIDETIRTRVTREEVARFRIIHQSTPTFGTPYEQLVRVLRHCKNLHENNAAKALRLLWESKFYPASFAEVARALAEARGEIAPPERLDLEWLGPSSLHFDAVEVVDTPALIPSLEQWYDGAMASGHDDEVSFLLNPEEELKWSLDQELS
;
A
#
# COMPACT_ATOMS: atom_id res chain seq x y z
N MET A 1 40.19 -3.33 29.97
CA MET A 1 40.40 -1.87 29.95
C MET A 1 41.33 -1.58 28.78
N LYS A 2 40.80 -1.06 27.67
CA LYS A 2 41.58 -0.46 26.59
C LYS A 2 41.21 1.02 26.59
N ASP A 3 42.23 1.86 26.58
CA ASP A 3 42.17 3.29 26.85
C ASP A 3 41.16 4.01 25.94
N ALA A 4 40.31 4.83 26.56
CA ALA A 4 39.45 5.75 25.84
C ALA A 4 40.28 6.98 25.43
N PRO A 5 40.40 7.32 24.14
CA PRO A 5 41.15 8.50 23.75
C PRO A 5 40.42 9.78 24.24
N THR A 6 41.13 10.52 25.08
CA THR A 6 40.77 11.85 25.59
C THR A 6 41.30 12.92 24.64
N ALA A 7 40.65 13.14 23.51
CA ALA A 7 40.81 14.39 22.75
C ALA A 7 39.57 14.70 21.89
N GLY A 8 39.49 15.92 21.39
CA GLY A 8 38.30 16.47 20.75
C GLY A 8 38.57 17.18 19.42
N LEU A 9 39.22 18.35 19.48
CA LEU A 9 39.50 19.18 18.30
C LEU A 9 40.76 18.83 17.49
N PRO A 10 41.92 18.51 18.08
CA PRO A 10 43.17 18.33 17.32
C PRO A 10 43.25 16.99 16.56
N GLU A 11 42.46 15.99 16.94
CA GLU A 11 42.45 14.67 16.29
C GLU A 11 41.46 14.58 15.13
N LEU A 12 40.46 15.48 15.07
CA LEU A 12 39.42 15.45 14.03
C LEU A 12 39.99 15.53 12.60
N PRO A 13 41.01 16.37 12.28
CA PRO A 13 41.64 16.37 10.97
C PRO A 13 42.33 15.04 10.61
N ALA A 14 42.97 14.40 11.59
CA ALA A 14 43.64 13.12 11.39
C ALA A 14 42.62 11.99 11.18
N LEU A 15 41.54 11.96 11.97
CA LEU A 15 40.44 10.99 11.83
C LEU A 15 39.70 11.14 10.50
N ILE A 16 39.54 12.37 10.00
CA ILE A 16 38.97 12.63 8.67
C ILE A 16 39.91 12.09 7.60
N ALA A 17 41.20 12.43 7.66
CA ALA A 17 42.18 11.92 6.69
C ALA A 17 42.30 10.39 6.69
N GLU A 18 42.15 9.75 7.85
CA GLU A 18 42.29 8.30 8.01
C GLU A 18 41.04 7.51 7.63
N HIS A 19 39.84 8.03 7.92
CA HIS A 19 38.60 7.23 7.85
C HIS A 19 37.54 7.78 6.90
N TRP A 20 37.60 9.04 6.49
CA TRP A 20 36.49 9.68 5.78
C TRP A 20 36.23 9.06 4.40
N GLU A 21 37.28 8.85 3.59
CA GLU A 21 37.12 8.22 2.27
C GLU A 21 36.54 6.81 2.39
N THR A 22 37.00 6.01 3.35
CA THR A 22 36.46 4.67 3.59
C THR A 22 34.98 4.72 3.98
N PHE A 23 34.61 5.58 4.92
CA PHE A 23 33.24 5.67 5.40
C PHE A 23 32.26 6.16 4.34
N VAL A 24 32.64 7.12 3.50
CA VAL A 24 31.79 7.64 2.41
C VAL A 24 31.68 6.66 1.25
N ASN A 25 32.73 5.87 0.97
CA ASN A 25 32.66 4.84 -0.08
C ASN A 25 31.75 3.67 0.32
N GLU A 26 31.64 3.38 1.61
CA GLU A 26 30.84 2.26 2.13
C GLU A 26 29.44 2.65 2.60
N ASN A 27 29.15 3.95 2.82
CA ASN A 27 27.90 4.41 3.43
C ASN A 27 27.46 5.76 2.85
N ASP A 28 26.19 6.12 3.05
CA ASP A 28 25.73 7.47 2.77
C ASP A 28 26.43 8.52 3.67
N VAL A 29 26.43 9.78 3.23
CA VAL A 29 27.14 10.89 3.90
C VAL A 29 26.70 11.07 5.36
N VAL A 30 25.43 10.80 5.70
CA VAL A 30 24.92 10.93 7.07
C VAL A 30 25.49 9.84 7.96
N THR A 31 25.51 8.60 7.46
CA THR A 31 26.03 7.45 8.19
C THR A 31 27.55 7.48 8.31
N ALA A 32 28.25 7.93 7.26
CA ALA A 32 29.68 8.17 7.30
C ALA A 32 30.05 9.23 8.35
N LEU A 33 29.26 10.30 8.43
CA LEU A 33 29.41 11.33 9.46
C LEU A 33 29.15 10.79 10.86
N GLU A 34 28.09 10.02 11.07
CA GLU A 34 27.82 9.40 12.38
C GLU A 34 28.95 8.48 12.83
N LYS A 35 29.44 7.60 11.94
CA LYS A 35 30.58 6.72 12.21
C LYS A 35 31.84 7.50 12.58
N LEU A 36 32.13 8.59 11.86
CA LEU A 36 33.23 9.50 12.20
C LEU A 36 33.04 10.11 13.59
N LEU A 37 31.84 10.60 13.90
CA LEU A 37 31.53 11.19 15.19
C LEU A 37 31.61 10.17 16.34
N PHE A 38 31.41 8.87 16.07
CA PHE A 38 31.52 7.83 17.09
C PHE A 38 32.95 7.59 17.58
N LEU A 39 33.95 7.97 16.77
CA LEU A 39 35.37 7.88 17.12
C LEU A 39 35.79 9.00 18.09
N LEU A 40 34.98 10.05 18.22
CA LEU A 40 35.28 11.18 19.07
C LEU A 40 34.93 10.90 20.53
N SER A 41 35.67 11.54 21.44
CA SER A 41 35.38 11.40 22.87
C SER A 41 33.99 11.93 23.22
N SER A 42 33.28 11.21 24.09
CA SER A 42 31.95 11.60 24.58
C SER A 42 31.94 12.99 25.23
N LYS A 43 33.07 13.40 25.84
CA LYS A 43 33.26 14.73 26.41
C LYS A 43 33.20 15.81 25.32
N PHE A 44 33.95 15.61 24.24
CA PHE A 44 33.95 16.53 23.09
C PHE A 44 32.57 16.63 22.45
N LEU A 45 31.91 15.50 22.16
CA LEU A 45 30.59 15.51 21.52
C LEU A 45 29.53 16.29 22.31
N HIS A 46 29.61 16.33 23.64
CA HIS A 46 28.70 17.11 24.49
C HIS A 46 29.09 18.59 24.62
N GLU A 47 30.38 18.92 24.59
CA GLU A 47 30.89 20.28 24.76
C GLU A 47 30.86 21.10 23.45
N THR A 48 30.93 20.44 22.28
CA THR A 48 31.00 21.13 20.98
C THR A 48 29.63 21.60 20.49
N GLN A 49 29.56 22.86 20.04
CA GLN A 49 28.38 23.41 19.39
C GLN A 49 28.27 22.96 17.93
N THR A 50 27.04 22.72 17.46
CA THR A 50 26.78 22.24 16.09
C THR A 50 27.34 23.18 15.01
N SER A 51 27.26 24.50 15.21
CA SER A 51 27.79 25.51 14.29
C SER A 51 29.32 25.47 14.18
N GLU A 52 30.00 25.25 15.30
CA GLU A 52 31.45 25.16 15.37
C GLU A 52 31.96 23.91 14.66
N LEU A 53 31.34 22.75 14.93
CA LEU A 53 31.68 21.50 14.27
C LEU A 53 31.39 21.53 12.77
N LEU A 54 30.29 22.17 12.35
CA LEU A 54 29.97 22.35 10.93
C LEU A 54 31.05 23.15 10.19
N ASN A 55 31.53 24.24 10.80
CA ASN A 55 32.59 25.05 10.22
C ASN A 55 33.89 24.26 10.10
N ILE A 56 34.23 23.46 11.12
CA ILE A 56 35.44 22.64 11.11
C ILE A 56 35.37 21.56 10.01
N LEU A 57 34.25 20.85 9.90
CA LEU A 57 34.05 19.82 8.87
C LEU A 57 34.13 20.40 7.45
N ASN A 58 33.46 21.53 7.21
CA ASN A 58 33.50 22.20 5.91
C ASN A 58 34.91 22.71 5.55
N ASN A 59 35.64 23.25 6.53
CA ASN A 59 37.02 23.71 6.33
C ASN A 59 38.00 22.55 6.02
N LEU A 60 37.65 21.33 6.43
CA LEU A 60 38.41 20.12 6.17
C LEU A 60 37.93 19.36 4.91
N GLY A 61 37.10 19.99 4.08
CA GLY A 61 36.64 19.43 2.80
C GLY A 61 35.44 18.48 2.90
N VAL A 62 34.86 18.34 4.09
CA VAL A 62 33.69 17.49 4.32
C VAL A 62 32.42 18.32 4.13
N GLN A 63 31.77 18.21 2.96
CA GLN A 63 30.55 18.97 2.66
C GLN A 63 29.34 18.37 3.38
N VAL A 64 28.97 18.92 4.54
CA VAL A 64 27.79 18.51 5.30
C VAL A 64 26.74 19.61 5.29
N ASN A 65 25.48 19.24 5.01
CA ASN A 65 24.36 20.17 5.08
C ASN A 65 24.02 20.53 6.54
N LYS A 66 23.52 21.76 6.75
CA LYS A 66 23.10 22.30 8.06
C LYS A 66 22.04 21.44 8.77
N THR A 67 21.26 20.65 8.03
CA THR A 67 20.19 19.79 8.55
C THR A 67 20.68 18.40 8.95
N THR A 68 21.80 17.94 8.39
CA THR A 68 22.33 16.58 8.58
C THR A 68 23.14 16.45 9.87
N LEU A 69 24.00 17.43 10.16
CA LEU A 69 24.88 17.41 11.32
C LEU A 69 24.13 17.37 12.68
N PRO A 70 23.03 18.12 12.91
CA PRO A 70 22.29 18.03 14.16
C PRO A 70 21.74 16.62 14.45
N ALA A 71 21.25 15.93 13.44
CA ALA A 71 20.71 14.57 13.58
C ALA A 71 21.84 13.56 13.88
N ALA A 72 22.95 13.65 13.13
CA ALA A 72 24.12 12.80 13.35
C ALA A 72 24.73 12.99 14.75
N LEU A 73 24.81 14.24 15.22
CA LEU A 73 25.22 14.55 16.58
C LEU A 73 24.28 13.99 17.64
N ALA A 74 22.96 14.05 17.40
CA ALA A 74 21.98 13.49 18.33
C ALA A 74 22.19 11.98 18.51
N VAL A 75 22.53 11.25 17.45
CA VAL A 75 22.87 9.82 17.50
C VAL A 75 24.22 9.59 18.19
N ALA A 76 25.25 10.36 17.83
CA ALA A 76 26.60 10.21 18.40
C ALA A 76 26.68 10.53 19.90
N ARG A 77 25.83 11.44 20.39
CA ARG A 77 25.75 11.82 21.80
C ARG A 77 25.10 10.76 22.68
N VAL A 78 24.34 9.85 22.11
CA VAL A 78 23.70 8.79 22.87
C VAL A 78 24.71 7.68 23.16
N LYS A 79 24.80 7.29 24.43
CA LYS A 79 25.46 6.04 24.84
C LYS A 79 24.42 4.95 24.99
N LEU A 80 24.69 3.82 24.35
CA LEU A 80 23.97 2.57 24.59
C LEU A 80 24.80 1.72 25.56
N ASP A 81 24.16 1.12 26.56
CA ASP A 81 24.87 0.21 27.44
C ASP A 81 25.19 -1.12 26.71
N ALA A 82 26.22 -1.82 27.19
CA ALA A 82 26.68 -3.05 26.55
C ALA A 82 25.63 -4.17 26.58
N ALA A 83 24.78 -4.18 27.61
CA ALA A 83 23.72 -5.18 27.75
C ALA A 83 22.63 -5.00 26.70
N THR A 84 22.19 -3.76 26.46
CA THR A 84 21.22 -3.39 25.44
C THR A 84 21.78 -3.62 24.05
N GLN A 85 23.06 -3.28 23.81
CA GLN A 85 23.71 -3.56 22.53
C GLN A 85 23.74 -5.06 22.22
N GLN A 86 24.15 -5.86 23.20
CA GLN A 86 24.18 -7.31 23.07
C GLN A 86 22.77 -7.88 22.85
N LEU A 87 21.77 -7.32 23.51
CA LEU A 87 20.37 -7.73 23.36
C LEU A 87 19.82 -7.43 21.96
N ILE A 88 20.16 -6.26 21.39
CA ILE A 88 19.81 -5.91 20.00
C ILE A 88 20.43 -6.92 19.03
N GLU A 89 21.73 -7.18 19.16
CA GLU A 89 22.47 -8.07 18.26
C GLU A 89 22.00 -9.54 18.37
N THR A 90 21.78 -10.03 19.59
CA THR A 90 21.29 -11.39 19.81
C THR A 90 19.87 -11.59 19.30
N THR A 91 18.98 -10.61 19.51
CA THR A 91 17.60 -10.65 19.01
C THR A 91 17.56 -10.61 17.49
N TRP A 92 18.38 -9.77 16.85
CA TRP A 92 18.49 -9.72 15.39
C TRP A 92 18.95 -11.05 14.78
N ASN A 93 20.00 -11.63 15.35
CA ASN A 93 20.54 -12.91 14.91
C ASN A 93 19.55 -14.06 15.12
N ARG A 94 18.80 -14.03 16.24
CA ARG A 94 17.73 -14.99 16.51
C ARG A 94 16.60 -14.87 15.48
N ILE A 95 16.09 -13.66 15.24
CA ILE A 95 15.00 -13.42 14.28
C ILE A 95 15.37 -13.95 12.89
N THR A 96 16.62 -13.70 12.48
CA THR A 96 17.17 -14.19 11.21
C THR A 96 17.15 -15.71 11.10
N ARG A 97 17.42 -16.43 12.20
CA ARG A 97 17.49 -17.90 12.24
C ARG A 97 16.13 -18.57 12.42
N GLU A 98 15.29 -18.06 13.31
CA GLU A 98 14.04 -18.71 13.71
C GLU A 98 12.89 -18.48 12.73
N TYR A 99 12.80 -17.30 12.12
CA TYR A 99 11.65 -16.94 11.30
C TYR A 99 11.90 -17.07 9.79
N GLY A 100 13.14 -17.37 9.37
CA GLY A 100 13.50 -17.50 7.95
C GLY A 100 13.22 -16.24 7.12
N LEU A 101 12.95 -15.10 7.75
CA LEU A 101 12.62 -13.84 7.08
C LEU A 101 13.80 -13.44 6.22
N THR A 102 13.64 -13.29 4.92
CA THR A 102 14.72 -12.86 4.02
C THR A 102 14.81 -11.33 3.92
N SER A 103 13.69 -10.62 4.12
CA SER A 103 13.63 -9.16 4.05
C SER A 103 14.20 -8.50 5.32
N LYS A 104 15.21 -7.63 5.15
CA LYS A 104 15.77 -6.79 6.23
C LYS A 104 14.71 -5.87 6.86
N CYS A 105 13.74 -5.40 6.07
CA CYS A 105 12.64 -4.55 6.55
C CYS A 105 11.71 -5.33 7.50
N GLU A 106 11.32 -6.56 7.15
CA GLU A 106 10.48 -7.41 8.01
C GLU A 106 11.22 -7.81 9.29
N ARG A 107 12.52 -8.11 9.19
CA ARG A 107 13.38 -8.35 10.35
C ARG A 107 13.47 -7.14 11.27
N LEU A 108 13.62 -5.94 10.71
CA LEU A 108 13.65 -4.69 11.48
C LEU A 108 12.31 -4.46 12.19
N LYS A 109 11.18 -4.62 11.50
CA LYS A 109 9.86 -4.51 12.13
C LYS A 109 9.72 -5.49 13.29
N ARG A 110 10.17 -6.73 13.12
CA ARG A 110 10.13 -7.76 14.17
C ARG A 110 11.08 -7.45 15.33
N LEU A 111 12.28 -6.92 15.05
CA LEU A 111 13.23 -6.48 16.06
C LEU A 111 12.63 -5.35 16.91
N LEU A 112 12.01 -4.35 16.26
CA LEU A 112 11.36 -3.24 16.96
C LEU A 112 10.18 -3.71 17.81
N ASP A 113 9.41 -4.68 17.32
CA ASP A 113 8.30 -5.32 18.05
C ASP A 113 8.81 -6.07 19.29
N GLU A 114 9.83 -6.91 19.13
CA GLU A 114 10.38 -7.72 20.23
C GLU A 114 11.15 -6.90 21.26
N LEU A 115 11.78 -5.78 20.88
CA LEU A 115 12.50 -4.88 21.79
C LEU A 115 11.67 -3.69 22.27
N SER A 116 10.39 -3.65 21.94
CA SER A 116 9.49 -2.54 22.29
C SER A 116 9.45 -2.22 23.78
N TYR A 117 9.62 -3.24 24.63
CA TYR A 117 9.64 -3.12 26.09
C TYR A 117 10.84 -2.34 26.66
N LEU A 118 11.91 -2.13 25.87
CA LEU A 118 13.10 -1.38 26.30
C LEU A 118 12.93 0.14 26.17
N HIS A 119 11.89 0.60 25.46
CA HIS A 119 11.58 2.02 25.29
C HIS A 119 12.72 2.89 24.74
N LEU A 120 13.55 2.32 23.86
CA LEU A 120 14.67 3.03 23.24
C LEU A 120 14.18 4.22 22.41
N GLN A 121 14.84 5.37 22.55
CA GLN A 121 14.63 6.50 21.65
C GLN A 121 15.16 6.17 20.25
N PRO A 122 14.64 6.80 19.18
CA PRO A 122 15.11 6.57 17.81
C PRO A 122 16.62 6.73 17.63
N ALA A 123 17.25 7.66 18.35
CA ALA A 123 18.70 7.83 18.35
C ALA A 123 19.44 6.67 19.04
N GLN A 124 18.88 6.12 20.12
CA GLN A 124 19.42 4.91 20.79
C GLN A 124 19.31 3.68 19.89
N MET A 125 18.17 3.51 19.22
CA MET A 125 17.98 2.40 18.28
C MET A 125 18.90 2.54 17.07
N ARG A 126 19.02 3.72 16.46
CA ARG A 126 19.97 3.95 15.35
C ARG A 126 21.41 3.66 15.78
N ARG A 127 21.81 4.13 16.97
CA ARG A 127 23.14 3.83 17.53
C ARG A 127 23.37 2.32 17.61
N GLY A 128 22.40 1.58 18.13
CA GLY A 128 22.53 0.14 18.27
C GLY A 128 22.59 -0.61 16.93
N LEU A 129 21.77 -0.20 15.96
CA LEU A 129 21.73 -0.78 14.62
C LEU A 129 23.04 -0.56 13.83
N LEU A 130 23.68 0.60 14.01
CA LEU A 130 24.95 0.94 13.36
C LEU A 130 26.14 0.18 13.95
N GLU A 131 26.08 -0.18 15.23
CA GLU A 131 27.14 -0.94 15.90
C GLU A 131 27.04 -2.46 15.70
N MET A 132 25.99 -2.94 15.03
CA MET A 132 25.86 -4.35 14.68
C MET A 132 26.82 -4.76 13.56
N LYS A 133 27.27 -6.02 13.58
CA LYS A 133 28.13 -6.58 12.51
C LYS A 133 27.50 -6.51 11.12
N ASP A 134 26.19 -6.68 11.02
CA ASP A 134 25.44 -6.57 9.76
C ASP A 134 25.18 -5.11 9.32
N SER A 135 25.59 -4.13 10.14
CA SER A 135 25.52 -2.67 9.90
C SER A 135 24.26 -2.22 9.14
N LEU A 136 23.12 -2.15 9.85
CA LEU A 136 21.88 -1.69 9.23
C LEU A 136 21.82 -0.18 9.15
N ASN A 137 21.85 0.33 7.92
CA ASN A 137 21.68 1.73 7.65
C ASN A 137 20.19 2.13 7.63
N VAL A 138 19.65 2.53 8.79
CA VAL A 138 18.28 3.04 8.87
C VAL A 138 18.26 4.43 9.52
N PRO A 139 18.02 5.51 8.75
CA PRO A 139 18.09 6.87 9.27
C PRO A 139 16.99 7.19 10.27
N VAL A 140 17.29 8.05 11.26
CA VAL A 140 16.37 8.42 12.35
C VAL A 140 14.97 8.84 11.84
N PRO A 141 14.84 9.67 10.78
CA PRO A 141 13.52 10.05 10.26
C PRO A 141 12.65 8.86 9.85
N LYS A 142 13.27 7.76 9.40
CA LYS A 142 12.58 6.52 9.01
C LYS A 142 12.30 5.60 10.22
N LEU A 143 13.14 5.63 11.26
CA LEU A 143 12.90 4.93 12.52
C LEU A 143 11.77 5.56 13.34
N CYS A 144 11.68 6.89 13.37
CA CYS A 144 10.65 7.62 14.11
C CYS A 144 9.23 7.10 13.90
N PRO A 145 8.69 7.00 12.67
CA PRO A 145 7.34 6.48 12.43
C PRO A 145 7.18 5.01 12.81
N LEU A 146 8.21 4.18 12.62
CA LEU A 146 8.19 2.76 13.02
C LEU A 146 8.20 2.59 14.54
N MET A 147 8.80 3.54 15.26
CA MET A 147 8.91 3.50 16.72
C MET A 147 7.76 4.21 17.44
N LYS A 148 6.96 5.03 16.75
CA LYS A 148 5.77 5.71 17.30
C LYS A 148 4.77 4.78 18.00
N PRO A 149 4.45 3.57 17.48
CA PRO A 149 3.54 2.64 18.17
C PRO A 149 4.08 2.13 19.51
N PHE A 150 5.41 2.12 19.69
CA PHE A 150 6.11 1.54 20.84
C PHE A 150 6.47 2.56 21.93
N LYS A 151 6.15 3.85 21.73
CA LYS A 151 6.24 4.91 22.77
C LYS A 151 5.10 4.87 23.78
N VAL A 152 4.19 3.92 23.63
CA VAL A 152 3.06 3.77 24.51
C VAL A 152 3.52 3.07 25.79
N ILE A 153 3.76 3.86 26.83
CA ILE A 153 3.89 3.38 28.20
C ILE A 153 2.59 2.64 28.50
N LEU A 154 2.65 1.32 28.67
CA LEU A 154 1.52 0.59 29.21
C LEU A 154 1.33 1.09 30.63
N SER A 155 0.31 1.91 30.87
CA SER A 155 -0.02 2.25 32.24
C SER A 155 -0.40 0.95 32.94
N GLU A 156 0.31 0.53 34.00
CA GLU A 156 -0.06 -0.65 34.81
C GLU A 156 -1.54 -0.60 35.25
N LYS A 157 -2.07 0.63 35.38
CA LYS A 157 -3.48 0.90 35.62
C LYS A 157 -4.39 0.38 34.51
N MET A 158 -4.02 0.56 33.23
CA MET A 158 -4.78 0.09 32.08
C MET A 158 -4.76 -1.44 32.00
N GLU A 159 -3.60 -2.06 32.18
CA GLU A 159 -3.51 -3.53 32.17
C GLU A 159 -4.37 -4.17 33.26
N ARG A 160 -4.29 -3.62 34.48
CA ARG A 160 -5.10 -4.06 35.62
C ARG A 160 -6.59 -3.89 35.31
N TRP A 161 -6.99 -2.72 34.80
CA TRP A 161 -8.37 -2.43 34.44
C TRP A 161 -8.91 -3.37 33.35
N VAL A 162 -8.12 -3.66 32.31
CA VAL A 162 -8.49 -4.61 31.24
C VAL A 162 -8.68 -6.00 31.84
N LYS A 163 -7.72 -6.51 32.64
CA LYS A 163 -7.83 -7.83 33.27
C LYS A 163 -9.08 -7.98 34.14
N GLU A 164 -9.41 -6.95 34.93
CA GLU A 164 -10.58 -6.94 35.82
C GLU A 164 -11.91 -6.90 35.05
N ASN A 165 -11.98 -6.15 33.96
CA ASN A 165 -13.23 -5.93 33.23
C ASN A 165 -13.45 -6.90 32.07
N LEU A 166 -12.40 -7.53 31.55
CA LEU A 166 -12.46 -8.44 30.42
C LEU A 166 -13.35 -9.66 30.71
N ILE A 167 -13.31 -10.19 31.94
CA ILE A 167 -14.15 -11.33 32.37
C ILE A 167 -15.64 -11.00 32.20
N VAL A 168 -16.02 -9.75 32.47
CA VAL A 168 -17.42 -9.29 32.35
C VAL A 168 -17.76 -9.04 30.88
N ALA A 169 -16.87 -8.38 30.14
CA ALA A 169 -17.06 -8.07 28.73
C ALA A 169 -17.12 -9.31 27.83
N ALA A 170 -16.42 -10.40 28.20
CA ALA A 170 -16.40 -11.66 27.47
C ALA A 170 -17.79 -12.30 27.26
N ARG A 171 -18.79 -11.89 28.05
CA ARG A 171 -20.20 -12.33 27.91
C ARG A 171 -20.87 -11.88 26.61
N ALA A 172 -20.31 -10.89 25.91
CA ALA A 172 -20.87 -10.34 24.68
C ALA A 172 -20.68 -11.25 23.44
N GLY A 173 -19.90 -12.35 23.56
CA GLY A 173 -19.82 -13.40 22.55
C GLY A 173 -18.88 -13.08 21.39
N LYS A 174 -19.23 -12.14 20.49
CA LYS A 174 -18.39 -11.84 19.31
C LYS A 174 -17.17 -10.98 19.72
N PRO A 175 -16.00 -11.17 19.07
CA PRO A 175 -14.78 -10.40 19.36
C PRO A 175 -14.95 -8.88 19.42
N LEU A 176 -15.64 -8.28 18.45
CA LEU A 176 -15.89 -6.84 18.41
C LEU A 176 -16.86 -6.40 19.50
N ASP A 177 -17.91 -7.17 19.77
CA ASP A 177 -18.86 -6.91 20.86
C ASP A 177 -18.17 -6.94 22.23
N ILE A 178 -17.24 -7.89 22.44
CA ILE A 178 -16.43 -7.97 23.66
C ILE A 178 -15.60 -6.68 23.82
N LEU A 179 -14.97 -6.19 22.75
CA LEU A 179 -14.18 -4.96 22.82
C LEU A 179 -15.06 -3.74 23.07
N ILE A 180 -16.19 -3.58 22.36
CA ILE A 180 -17.11 -2.46 22.57
C ILE A 180 -17.65 -2.49 24.00
N ALA A 181 -18.09 -3.66 24.47
CA ALA A 181 -18.57 -3.86 25.83
C ALA A 181 -17.48 -3.56 26.87
N LEU A 182 -16.23 -3.95 26.62
CA LEU A 182 -15.09 -3.62 27.47
C LEU A 182 -14.90 -2.11 27.53
N LEU A 183 -14.79 -1.41 26.40
CA LEU A 183 -14.54 0.03 26.36
C LEU A 183 -15.65 0.87 26.99
N GLN A 184 -16.90 0.37 26.98
CA GLN A 184 -18.03 1.03 27.63
C GLN A 184 -18.04 0.87 29.17
N ARG A 185 -17.13 0.08 29.75
CA ARG A 185 -17.08 -0.12 31.20
C ARG A 185 -16.62 1.15 31.93
N PRO A 186 -17.15 1.39 33.15
CA PRO A 186 -16.71 2.51 33.97
C PRO A 186 -15.19 2.46 34.24
N GLY A 187 -14.54 3.62 34.16
CA GLY A 187 -13.11 3.76 34.42
C GLY A 187 -12.21 3.51 33.21
N TYR A 188 -12.75 3.21 32.03
CA TYR A 188 -11.96 3.23 30.79
C TYR A 188 -11.48 4.66 30.51
N GLU A 189 -10.17 4.83 30.38
CA GLU A 189 -9.54 6.07 29.92
C GLU A 189 -9.16 5.88 28.46
N ASP A 190 -9.69 6.72 27.58
CA ASP A 190 -9.46 6.61 26.14
C ASP A 190 -7.96 6.74 25.83
N CYS A 191 -7.39 5.68 25.28
CA CYS A 191 -5.96 5.54 25.05
C CYS A 191 -5.64 5.28 23.57
N HIS A 192 -4.35 5.27 23.23
CA HIS A 192 -3.92 4.94 21.87
C HIS A 192 -4.19 3.45 21.59
N TRP A 193 -4.58 3.10 20.36
CA TRP A 193 -4.95 1.72 19.99
C TRP A 193 -3.85 0.69 20.31
N ALA A 194 -2.58 1.08 20.20
CA ALA A 194 -1.45 0.22 20.52
C ALA A 194 -1.34 -0.07 22.03
N GLU A 195 -1.75 0.87 22.89
CA GLU A 195 -1.81 0.66 24.36
C GLU A 195 -2.82 -0.41 24.71
N LEU A 196 -4.03 -0.20 24.18
CA LEU A 196 -5.14 -1.11 24.38
C LEU A 196 -4.80 -2.50 23.83
N LYS A 197 -4.16 -2.58 22.67
CA LYS A 197 -3.69 -3.85 22.10
C LYS A 197 -2.75 -4.58 23.04
N SER A 198 -1.72 -3.89 23.53
CA SER A 198 -0.75 -4.50 24.44
C SER A 198 -1.40 -4.95 25.75
N ALA A 199 -2.32 -4.15 26.30
CA ALA A 199 -3.06 -4.51 27.51
C ALA A 199 -3.96 -5.74 27.30
N LEU A 200 -4.62 -5.83 26.15
CA LEU A 200 -5.44 -6.98 25.75
C LEU A 200 -4.60 -8.24 25.53
N ASP A 201 -3.45 -8.11 24.84
CA ASP A 201 -2.51 -9.20 24.61
C ASP A 201 -1.98 -9.75 25.95
N ASN A 202 -1.63 -8.87 26.91
CA ASN A 202 -1.22 -9.24 28.27
C ASN A 202 -2.34 -9.87 29.12
N ALA A 203 -3.59 -9.55 28.81
CA ALA A 203 -4.77 -10.17 29.41
C ALA A 203 -5.17 -11.49 28.71
N GLY A 204 -4.43 -11.92 27.68
CA GLY A 204 -4.67 -13.16 26.96
C GLY A 204 -5.68 -13.08 25.82
N LEU A 205 -6.11 -11.87 25.43
CA LEU A 205 -7.04 -11.64 24.34
C LEU A 205 -6.34 -11.02 23.12
N ARG A 206 -5.94 -11.86 22.17
CA ARG A 206 -5.27 -11.40 20.94
C ARG A 206 -6.29 -10.88 19.93
N MET A 207 -6.11 -9.63 19.50
CA MET A 207 -6.99 -8.96 18.54
C MET A 207 -6.19 -8.28 17.41
N GLY A 208 -6.79 -8.22 16.22
CA GLY A 208 -6.21 -7.48 15.09
C GLY A 208 -6.32 -5.96 15.28
N ASN A 209 -5.34 -5.21 14.76
CA ASN A 209 -5.28 -3.75 14.87
C ASN A 209 -6.56 -3.06 14.38
N ASP A 210 -7.12 -3.53 13.27
CA ASP A 210 -8.32 -2.96 12.67
C ASP A 210 -9.54 -3.10 13.58
N MET A 211 -9.65 -4.22 14.29
CA MET A 211 -10.75 -4.48 15.21
C MET A 211 -10.68 -3.58 16.45
N ILE A 212 -9.48 -3.36 16.98
CA ILE A 212 -9.25 -2.45 18.10
C ILE A 212 -9.60 -1.01 17.71
N LYS A 213 -9.11 -0.56 16.55
CA LYS A 213 -9.45 0.77 16.02
C LYS A 213 -10.95 0.92 15.82
N LEU A 214 -11.61 -0.11 15.28
CA LEU A 214 -13.06 -0.10 15.05
C LEU A 214 -13.86 -0.03 16.36
N ALA A 215 -13.45 -0.77 17.39
CA ALA A 215 -14.05 -0.69 18.72
C ALA A 215 -13.85 0.70 19.36
N GLN A 216 -12.65 1.29 19.23
CA GLN A 216 -12.41 2.65 19.70
C GLN A 216 -13.24 3.68 18.93
N THR A 217 -13.44 3.50 17.62
CA THR A 217 -14.38 4.31 16.84
C THR A 217 -15.79 4.19 17.42
N ALA A 218 -16.29 2.98 17.64
CA ALA A 218 -17.60 2.76 18.25
C ALA A 218 -17.75 3.45 19.62
N PHE A 219 -16.72 3.38 20.46
CA PHE A 219 -16.70 4.01 21.79
C PHE A 219 -16.74 5.54 21.72
N ARG A 220 -15.99 6.15 20.78
CA ARG A 220 -15.90 7.61 20.62
C ARG A 220 -17.13 8.19 19.92
N THR A 221 -17.76 7.43 19.05
CA THR A 221 -18.89 7.87 18.25
C THR A 221 -20.15 8.01 19.10
N ARG A 222 -20.80 9.17 18.99
CA ARG A 222 -22.10 9.44 19.61
C ARG A 222 -23.18 9.53 18.55
N ILE A 223 -24.24 8.75 18.72
CA ILE A 223 -25.45 8.80 17.90
C ILE A 223 -26.45 9.74 18.53
N ALA A 224 -26.91 10.73 17.78
CA ALA A 224 -27.98 11.63 18.23
C ALA A 224 -29.34 10.93 18.15
N GLU A 225 -30.28 11.26 19.05
CA GLU A 225 -31.61 10.66 19.07
C GLU A 225 -32.35 10.78 17.73
N ARG A 226 -32.19 11.92 17.04
CA ARG A 226 -32.77 12.13 15.70
C ARG A 226 -32.25 11.12 14.68
N GLN A 227 -30.95 10.81 14.73
CA GLN A 227 -30.32 9.82 13.84
C GLN A 227 -30.83 8.42 14.14
N GLN A 228 -30.93 8.05 15.42
CA GLN A 228 -31.48 6.76 15.86
C GLN A 228 -32.94 6.58 15.41
N ARG A 229 -33.81 7.56 15.69
CA ARG A 229 -35.23 7.52 15.30
C ARG A 229 -35.41 7.40 13.79
N TRP A 230 -34.64 8.18 13.03
CA TRP A 230 -34.63 8.10 11.57
C TRP A 230 -34.24 6.70 11.09
N PHE A 231 -33.12 6.16 11.59
CA PHE A 231 -32.65 4.84 11.20
C PHE A 231 -33.67 3.73 11.50
N GLU A 232 -34.27 3.75 12.69
CA GLU A 232 -35.32 2.80 13.09
C GLU A 232 -36.55 2.87 12.17
N SER A 233 -36.96 4.07 11.76
CA SER A 233 -38.11 4.27 10.86
C SER A 233 -37.88 3.82 9.41
N CYS A 234 -36.61 3.69 8.99
CA CYS A 234 -36.24 3.39 7.62
C CYS A 234 -35.71 1.95 7.45
N ARG A 235 -35.10 1.36 8.49
CA ARG A 235 -34.39 0.07 8.39
C ARG A 235 -35.27 -1.11 7.98
N GLU A 236 -36.55 -1.11 8.37
CA GLU A 236 -37.47 -2.25 8.18
C GLU A 236 -38.19 -2.25 6.82
N LYS A 237 -38.00 -1.21 6.00
CA LYS A 237 -38.83 -1.00 4.81
C LYS A 237 -38.50 -1.92 3.64
N ASN A 238 -37.30 -2.48 3.53
CA ASN A 238 -36.85 -3.15 2.29
C ASN A 238 -36.25 -4.55 2.53
N HIS A 239 -37.10 -5.58 2.52
CA HIS A 239 -36.69 -6.98 2.68
C HIS A 239 -36.27 -7.70 1.37
N LYS A 240 -36.29 -7.02 0.21
CA LYS A 240 -36.03 -7.65 -1.10
C LYS A 240 -34.79 -7.14 -1.83
N GLU A 241 -34.05 -6.21 -1.23
CA GLU A 241 -32.89 -5.57 -1.84
C GLU A 241 -31.59 -6.31 -1.48
N THR A 242 -30.62 -6.30 -2.39
CA THR A 242 -29.24 -6.67 -2.05
C THR A 242 -28.71 -5.70 -0.99
N LYS A 243 -27.71 -6.11 -0.21
CA LYS A 243 -27.14 -5.28 0.88
C LYS A 243 -26.67 -3.90 0.40
N GLN A 244 -26.17 -3.80 -0.82
CA GLN A 244 -25.76 -2.52 -1.42
C GLN A 244 -26.97 -1.66 -1.79
N GLU A 245 -27.98 -2.24 -2.41
CA GLU A 245 -29.24 -1.53 -2.73
C GLU A 245 -29.93 -1.04 -1.47
N TRP A 246 -29.96 -1.85 -0.40
CA TRP A 246 -30.51 -1.44 0.90
C TRP A 246 -29.75 -0.26 1.51
N LEU A 247 -28.41 -0.28 1.48
CA LEU A 247 -27.59 0.83 1.96
C LEU A 247 -27.80 2.11 1.12
N ALA A 248 -27.88 1.98 -0.21
CA ALA A 248 -28.15 3.10 -1.09
C ALA A 248 -29.54 3.69 -0.82
N SER A 249 -30.54 2.81 -0.67
CA SER A 249 -31.93 3.16 -0.37
C SER A 249 -32.07 3.85 0.98
N LEU A 250 -31.34 3.40 2.01
CA LEU A 250 -31.25 4.08 3.30
C LEU A 250 -30.67 5.48 3.15
N LEU A 251 -29.56 5.62 2.41
CA LEU A 251 -28.90 6.91 2.24
C LEU A 251 -29.73 7.89 1.39
N SER A 252 -30.63 7.40 0.53
CA SER A 252 -31.54 8.22 -0.31
C SER A 252 -32.86 8.61 0.36
N GLN A 253 -33.12 8.17 1.59
CA GLN A 253 -34.36 8.53 2.29
C GLN A 253 -34.45 10.04 2.50
N THR A 254 -35.64 10.59 2.25
CA THR A 254 -35.96 11.98 2.58
C THR A 254 -35.84 12.21 4.09
N ASP A 255 -35.50 13.43 4.49
CA ASP A 255 -35.32 13.84 5.91
C ASP A 255 -34.15 13.18 6.66
N ARG A 256 -33.19 12.56 5.94
CA ARG A 256 -31.96 12.02 6.53
C ARG A 256 -31.24 13.10 7.36
N PRO A 257 -31.02 12.89 8.67
CA PRO A 257 -30.21 13.80 9.47
C PRO A 257 -28.74 13.72 9.04
N GLY A 258 -28.02 14.84 9.13
CA GLY A 258 -26.57 14.85 8.90
C GLY A 258 -25.87 13.84 9.81
N MET A 259 -25.01 13.00 9.23
CA MET A 259 -24.21 12.02 9.95
C MET A 259 -22.89 11.78 9.22
N ASP A 260 -21.86 11.44 9.99
CA ASP A 260 -20.56 11.03 9.47
C ASP A 260 -20.47 9.50 9.28
N GLU A 261 -19.39 9.03 8.65
CA GLU A 261 -19.17 7.60 8.37
C GLU A 261 -19.23 6.76 9.67
N PRO A 262 -18.57 7.16 10.78
CA PRO A 262 -18.65 6.41 12.03
C PRO A 262 -20.06 6.29 12.59
N GLN A 263 -20.84 7.38 12.55
CA GLN A 263 -22.22 7.40 13.04
C GLN A 263 -23.10 6.45 12.23
N PHE A 264 -23.02 6.50 10.89
CA PHE A 264 -23.82 5.61 10.06
C PHE A 264 -23.42 4.14 10.22
N TRP A 265 -22.12 3.85 10.30
CA TRP A 265 -21.64 2.50 10.57
C TRP A 265 -22.13 1.97 11.92
N LEU A 266 -22.07 2.78 12.98
CA LEU A 266 -22.52 2.35 14.30
C LEU A 266 -24.04 2.15 14.37
N LEU A 267 -24.83 2.95 13.66
CA LEU A 267 -26.28 2.72 13.49
C LEU A 267 -26.57 1.36 12.85
N LEU A 268 -25.88 1.05 11.73
CA LEU A 268 -26.00 -0.22 11.03
C LEU A 268 -25.59 -1.39 11.94
N TYR A 269 -24.48 -1.23 12.66
CA TYR A 269 -23.97 -2.22 13.61
C TYR A 269 -24.98 -2.51 14.72
N ASN A 270 -25.48 -1.45 15.38
CA ASN A 270 -26.51 -1.57 16.43
C ASN A 270 -27.83 -2.14 15.89
N GLY A 271 -28.12 -1.92 14.61
CA GLY A 271 -29.23 -2.54 13.88
C GLY A 271 -29.01 -4.01 13.51
N GLY A 272 -27.88 -4.62 13.85
CA GLY A 272 -27.55 -6.01 13.55
C GLY A 272 -27.04 -6.25 12.13
N ALA A 273 -26.74 -5.21 11.35
CA ALA A 273 -26.22 -5.35 10.00
C ALA A 273 -24.68 -5.51 10.03
N GLU A 274 -24.19 -6.63 9.48
CA GLU A 274 -22.75 -6.94 9.45
C GLU A 274 -21.99 -6.15 8.36
N THR A 275 -21.96 -4.82 8.43
CA THR A 275 -21.36 -3.97 7.39
C THR A 275 -19.98 -3.45 7.81
N SER A 276 -19.02 -3.49 6.89
CA SER A 276 -17.68 -2.93 7.15
C SER A 276 -17.67 -1.40 7.08
N MET A 277 -16.79 -0.77 7.86
CA MET A 277 -16.59 0.68 7.84
C MET A 277 -16.16 1.20 6.46
N THR A 278 -15.37 0.42 5.72
CA THR A 278 -14.96 0.74 4.34
C THR A 278 -16.16 0.76 3.39
N THR A 279 -17.08 -0.19 3.53
CA THR A 279 -18.32 -0.22 2.73
C THR A 279 -19.15 1.03 3.01
N VAL A 280 -19.30 1.41 4.29
CA VAL A 280 -20.04 2.62 4.69
C VAL A 280 -19.42 3.88 4.09
N ARG A 281 -18.10 4.05 4.25
CA ARG A 281 -17.35 5.17 3.67
C ARG A 281 -17.58 5.30 2.17
N ASN A 282 -17.44 4.20 1.43
CA ASN A 282 -17.61 4.22 -0.02
C ASN A 282 -19.05 4.61 -0.39
N MET A 283 -20.05 4.01 0.24
CA MET A 283 -21.46 4.32 -0.05
C MET A 283 -21.84 5.77 0.30
N MET A 284 -21.35 6.30 1.42
CA MET A 284 -21.61 7.70 1.79
C MET A 284 -20.92 8.68 0.84
N LYS A 285 -19.67 8.42 0.46
CA LYS A 285 -18.95 9.26 -0.53
C LYS A 285 -19.68 9.30 -1.86
N LEU A 286 -20.17 8.17 -2.34
CA LEU A 286 -20.90 8.08 -3.60
C LEU A 286 -22.22 8.83 -3.54
N HIS A 287 -22.94 8.75 -2.42
CA HIS A 287 -24.19 9.49 -2.21
C HIS A 287 -23.97 11.00 -2.04
N SER A 288 -22.78 11.41 -1.60
CA SER A 288 -22.40 12.82 -1.51
C SER A 288 -22.09 13.48 -2.87
N ILE A 289 -21.94 12.71 -3.95
CA ILE A 289 -21.71 13.25 -5.29
C ILE A 289 -23.06 13.41 -6.00
N PRO A 290 -23.45 14.62 -6.43
CA PRO A 290 -24.62 14.80 -7.28
C PRO A 290 -24.49 13.96 -8.56
N GLN A 291 -25.52 13.18 -8.89
CA GLN A 291 -25.53 12.25 -10.04
C GLN A 291 -25.11 12.93 -11.36
N ASP A 292 -25.46 14.20 -11.55
CA ASP A 292 -25.08 14.97 -12.74
C ASP A 292 -23.57 15.28 -12.82
N GLN A 293 -22.93 15.58 -11.67
CA GLN A 293 -21.47 15.78 -11.61
C GLN A 293 -20.74 14.45 -11.83
N TYR A 294 -21.32 13.36 -11.34
CA TYR A 294 -20.81 12.01 -11.54
C TYR A 294 -20.82 11.59 -13.01
N ILE A 295 -21.94 11.80 -13.72
CA ILE A 295 -22.04 11.55 -15.17
C ILE A 295 -21.04 12.43 -15.94
N ALA A 296 -20.92 13.70 -15.57
CA ALA A 296 -19.97 14.62 -16.21
C ALA A 296 -18.51 14.17 -16.02
N GLN A 297 -18.13 13.65 -14.85
CA GLN A 297 -16.79 13.13 -14.59
C GLN A 297 -16.47 11.88 -15.40
N VAL A 298 -17.39 10.90 -15.42
CA VAL A 298 -17.23 9.67 -16.22
C VAL A 298 -17.10 10.02 -17.70
N LYS A 299 -17.99 10.87 -18.22
CA LYS A 299 -17.97 11.31 -19.62
C LYS A 299 -16.70 12.08 -19.96
N SER A 300 -16.29 13.03 -19.11
CA SER A 300 -15.08 13.82 -19.33
C SER A 300 -13.82 12.96 -19.40
N ARG A 301 -13.69 11.96 -18.52
CA ARG A 301 -12.55 11.03 -18.52
C ARG A 301 -12.59 10.06 -19.69
N TRP A 302 -13.76 9.55 -20.03
CA TRP A 302 -13.95 8.74 -21.23
C TRP A 302 -13.52 9.48 -22.50
N ASP A 303 -14.01 10.71 -22.66
CA ASP A 303 -13.66 11.57 -23.79
C ASP A 303 -12.18 11.93 -23.81
N ALA A 304 -11.55 12.13 -22.63
CA ALA A 304 -10.12 12.41 -22.51
C ALA A 304 -9.25 11.22 -22.97
N ILE A 305 -9.63 9.99 -22.63
CA ILE A 305 -8.94 8.76 -23.07
C ILE A 305 -9.05 8.60 -24.59
N ASN A 306 -10.15 9.06 -25.19
CA ASN A 306 -10.45 8.94 -26.62
C ASN A 306 -9.80 10.03 -27.50
N ARG A 307 -9.09 11.03 -26.95
CA ARG A 307 -8.53 12.16 -27.74
C ARG A 307 -7.33 11.75 -28.61
N GLY A 308 -7.61 11.12 -29.75
CA GLY A 308 -6.70 11.06 -30.91
C GLY A 308 -6.03 9.71 -31.18
N VAL A 309 -6.46 8.62 -30.54
CA VAL A 309 -5.90 7.27 -30.77
C VAL A 309 -7.05 6.30 -30.97
N ASN A 310 -7.01 5.47 -32.02
CA ASN A 310 -7.95 4.36 -32.25
C ASN A 310 -7.77 3.27 -31.17
N ILE A 311 -8.17 3.56 -29.93
CA ILE A 311 -8.15 2.63 -28.80
C ILE A 311 -9.48 1.85 -28.81
N SER A 312 -9.43 0.53 -28.67
CA SER A 312 -10.65 -0.30 -28.56
C SER A 312 -11.45 0.06 -27.31
N ASN A 313 -12.79 -0.05 -27.37
CA ASN A 313 -13.68 0.23 -26.24
C ASN A 313 -13.29 -0.53 -24.96
N ILE A 314 -12.78 -1.75 -25.10
CA ILE A 314 -12.31 -2.59 -23.98
C ILE A 314 -11.09 -1.97 -23.30
N ASN A 315 -10.13 -1.47 -24.06
CA ASN A 315 -8.96 -0.79 -23.52
C ASN A 315 -9.30 0.59 -22.96
N GLN A 316 -10.23 1.31 -23.58
CA GLN A 316 -10.76 2.56 -23.04
C GLN A 316 -11.45 2.33 -21.70
N LEU A 317 -12.25 1.28 -21.60
CA LEU A 317 -12.92 0.90 -20.35
C LEU A 317 -11.92 0.45 -19.28
N MET A 318 -10.90 -0.31 -19.65
CA MET A 318 -9.82 -0.66 -18.74
C MET A 318 -9.14 0.61 -18.18
N LEU A 319 -8.73 1.53 -19.04
CA LEU A 319 -8.09 2.79 -18.62
C LEU A 319 -9.02 3.64 -17.76
N LEU A 320 -10.29 3.73 -18.13
CA LEU A 320 -11.30 4.41 -17.33
C LEU A 320 -11.39 3.79 -15.93
N LEU A 321 -11.55 2.47 -15.84
CA LEU A 321 -11.64 1.78 -14.55
C LEU A 321 -10.35 1.88 -13.72
N LEU A 322 -9.18 1.95 -14.35
CA LEU A 322 -7.92 2.20 -13.65
C LEU A 322 -7.87 3.62 -13.06
N CYS A 323 -8.27 4.64 -13.83
CA CYS A 323 -8.40 6.02 -13.35
C CYS A 323 -9.44 6.13 -12.22
N LEU A 324 -10.58 5.45 -12.37
CA LEU A 324 -11.67 5.43 -11.40
C LEU A 324 -11.41 4.55 -10.17
N LYS A 325 -10.41 3.65 -10.20
CA LYS A 325 -10.05 2.78 -9.07
C LYS A 325 -9.68 3.58 -7.81
N HIS A 326 -9.20 4.80 -7.97
CA HIS A 326 -8.94 5.73 -6.87
C HIS A 326 -10.22 6.31 -6.23
N GLU A 327 -11.37 6.18 -6.90
CA GLU A 327 -12.64 6.81 -6.53
C GLU A 327 -13.70 5.83 -6.00
N SER A 328 -13.36 4.53 -5.87
CA SER A 328 -14.20 3.50 -5.20
C SER A 328 -15.65 3.39 -5.73
N ILE A 329 -15.81 3.45 -7.06
CA ILE A 329 -17.12 3.47 -7.72
C ILE A 329 -17.70 2.04 -7.89
N PRO A 330 -18.98 1.78 -7.55
CA PRO A 330 -19.65 0.50 -7.78
C PRO A 330 -19.99 0.31 -9.26
N LEU A 331 -19.78 -0.90 -9.78
CA LEU A 331 -20.02 -1.22 -11.19
C LEU A 331 -21.43 -0.89 -11.72
N PRO A 332 -22.53 -1.09 -10.97
CA PRO A 332 -23.86 -0.75 -11.49
C PRO A 332 -24.04 0.74 -11.77
N GLN A 333 -23.52 1.59 -10.89
CA GLN A 333 -23.58 3.04 -11.04
C GLN A 333 -22.65 3.52 -12.16
N LEU A 334 -21.52 2.84 -12.36
CA LEU A 334 -20.64 3.14 -13.50
C LEU A 334 -21.32 2.79 -14.82
N HIS A 335 -21.95 1.61 -14.89
CA HIS A 335 -22.71 1.19 -16.08
C HIS A 335 -23.80 2.21 -16.43
N GLU A 336 -24.61 2.61 -15.45
CA GLU A 336 -25.66 3.62 -15.63
C GLU A 336 -25.09 4.97 -16.10
N ALA A 337 -23.99 5.45 -15.50
CA ALA A 337 -23.35 6.70 -15.94
C ALA A 337 -22.77 6.59 -17.35
N MET A 338 -22.27 5.44 -17.75
CA MET A 338 -21.77 5.21 -19.11
C MET A 338 -22.92 5.19 -20.13
N GLU A 339 -24.04 4.53 -19.82
CA GLU A 339 -25.25 4.56 -20.66
C GLU A 339 -25.78 5.99 -20.81
N LEU A 340 -25.89 6.75 -19.72
CA LEU A 340 -26.31 8.15 -19.72
C LEU A 340 -25.31 9.08 -20.42
N ALA A 341 -24.02 8.71 -20.46
CA ALA A 341 -23.00 9.39 -21.23
C ALA A 341 -23.00 9.00 -22.73
N CYS A 342 -23.94 8.18 -23.18
CA CYS A 342 -24.04 7.62 -24.54
C CYS A 342 -22.87 6.70 -24.93
N VAL A 343 -22.26 6.01 -23.96
CA VAL A 343 -21.21 5.02 -24.18
C VAL A 343 -21.81 3.62 -24.11
N SER A 344 -21.84 2.93 -25.25
CA SER A 344 -22.41 1.57 -25.33
C SER A 344 -21.40 0.53 -24.85
N ILE A 345 -21.61 -0.01 -23.65
CA ILE A 345 -20.86 -1.15 -23.11
C ILE A 345 -21.84 -2.14 -22.49
N ASP A 346 -21.64 -3.42 -22.78
CA ASP A 346 -22.43 -4.48 -22.16
C ASP A 346 -22.07 -4.61 -20.66
N ARG A 347 -23.08 -4.77 -19.80
CA ARG A 347 -22.90 -4.94 -18.36
C ARG A 347 -21.99 -6.12 -18.01
N SER A 348 -22.02 -7.19 -18.83
CA SER A 348 -21.15 -8.36 -18.70
C SER A 348 -19.69 -8.04 -19.04
N GLU A 349 -19.44 -7.23 -20.07
CA GLU A 349 -18.09 -6.77 -20.42
C GLU A 349 -17.50 -5.88 -19.33
N LEU A 350 -18.31 -4.96 -18.76
CA LEU A 350 -17.90 -4.12 -17.64
C LEU A 350 -17.47 -4.96 -16.42
N ALA A 351 -18.26 -5.98 -16.08
CA ALA A 351 -17.96 -6.88 -14.96
C ALA A 351 -16.67 -7.70 -15.20
N GLN A 352 -16.47 -8.20 -16.41
CA GLN A 352 -15.27 -8.97 -16.79
C GLN A 352 -14.01 -8.11 -16.75
N ILE A 353 -14.08 -6.85 -17.17
CA ILE A 353 -12.94 -5.92 -17.16
C ILE A 353 -12.62 -5.50 -15.71
N ASP A 354 -13.61 -5.25 -14.86
CA ASP A 354 -13.38 -4.99 -13.42
C ASP A 354 -12.76 -6.20 -12.71
N GLU A 355 -13.24 -7.41 -12.97
CA GLU A 355 -12.64 -8.64 -12.44
C GLU A 355 -11.16 -8.77 -12.87
N THR A 356 -10.87 -8.45 -14.13
CA THR A 356 -9.51 -8.45 -14.68
C THR A 356 -8.62 -7.42 -13.97
N ILE A 357 -9.11 -6.22 -13.67
CA ILE A 357 -8.37 -5.17 -12.95
C ILE A 357 -8.13 -5.52 -11.47
N ARG A 358 -9.04 -6.27 -10.86
CA ARG A 358 -8.91 -6.73 -9.46
C ARG A 358 -8.04 -7.97 -9.33
N THR A 359 -7.84 -8.70 -10.42
CA THR A 359 -6.99 -9.89 -10.44
C THR A 359 -5.54 -9.50 -10.15
N ARG A 360 -4.97 -10.10 -9.10
CA ARG A 360 -3.59 -9.86 -8.71
C ARG A 360 -2.66 -10.65 -9.62
N VAL A 361 -1.66 -9.98 -10.15
CA VAL A 361 -0.52 -10.58 -10.86
C VAL A 361 0.76 -10.08 -10.21
N THR A 362 1.72 -10.98 -10.04
CA THR A 362 3.04 -10.68 -9.47
C THR A 362 4.01 -10.20 -10.55
N ARG A 363 5.05 -9.46 -10.17
CA ARG A 363 6.08 -9.00 -11.10
C ARG A 363 6.80 -10.18 -11.77
N GLU A 364 7.01 -11.27 -11.04
CA GLU A 364 7.61 -12.50 -11.56
C GLU A 364 6.70 -13.19 -12.59
N GLU A 365 5.38 -13.15 -12.41
CA GLU A 365 4.44 -13.67 -13.41
C GLU A 365 4.46 -12.83 -14.69
N VAL A 366 4.45 -11.49 -14.57
CA VAL A 366 4.53 -10.58 -15.72
C VAL A 366 5.87 -10.76 -16.46
N ALA A 367 6.99 -10.82 -15.74
CA ALA A 367 8.32 -11.01 -16.34
C ALA A 367 8.42 -12.35 -17.08
N ARG A 368 7.92 -13.44 -16.48
CA ARG A 368 7.87 -14.76 -17.13
C ARG A 368 6.98 -14.73 -18.37
N PHE A 369 5.81 -14.11 -18.30
CA PHE A 369 4.92 -13.99 -19.45
C PHE A 369 5.57 -13.20 -20.60
N ARG A 370 6.30 -12.12 -20.28
CA ARG A 370 7.05 -11.34 -21.26
C ARG A 370 8.16 -12.15 -21.94
N ILE A 371 8.91 -12.95 -21.17
CA ILE A 371 9.95 -13.84 -21.71
C ILE A 371 9.32 -14.87 -22.65
N ILE A 372 8.22 -15.51 -22.24
CA ILE A 372 7.48 -16.48 -23.05
C ILE A 372 7.03 -15.83 -24.36
N HIS A 373 6.40 -14.65 -24.27
CA HIS A 373 5.97 -13.88 -25.42
C HIS A 373 7.12 -13.59 -26.40
N GLN A 374 8.24 -13.03 -25.91
CA GLN A 374 9.40 -12.72 -26.74
C GLN A 374 10.05 -13.94 -27.37
N SER A 375 9.98 -15.09 -26.69
CA SER A 375 10.49 -16.38 -27.21
C SER A 375 9.52 -17.10 -28.14
N THR A 376 8.26 -16.64 -28.24
CA THR A 376 7.24 -17.27 -29.08
C THR A 376 7.35 -16.75 -30.51
N PRO A 377 7.55 -17.63 -31.51
CA PRO A 377 7.66 -17.20 -32.90
C PRO A 377 6.44 -16.41 -33.40
N THR A 378 6.69 -15.27 -34.04
CA THR A 378 5.70 -14.39 -34.67
C THR A 378 5.34 -14.90 -36.07
N PHE A 379 4.36 -15.81 -36.14
CA PHE A 379 3.72 -16.20 -37.39
C PHE A 379 2.26 -16.60 -37.16
N GLY A 380 1.41 -16.28 -38.14
CA GLY A 380 -0.04 -16.50 -38.06
C GLY A 380 -0.82 -15.23 -37.69
N THR A 381 -2.10 -15.41 -37.38
CA THR A 381 -2.96 -14.31 -36.92
C THR A 381 -2.63 -13.91 -35.47
N PRO A 382 -2.98 -12.68 -35.02
CA PRO A 382 -2.79 -12.27 -33.62
C PRO A 382 -3.44 -13.24 -32.61
N TYR A 383 -4.58 -13.83 -32.98
CA TYR A 383 -5.25 -14.85 -32.19
C TYR A 383 -4.45 -16.16 -32.11
N GLU A 384 -3.89 -16.65 -33.23
CA GLU A 384 -3.03 -17.83 -33.23
C GLU A 384 -1.75 -17.63 -32.42
N GLN A 385 -1.19 -16.40 -32.47
CA GLN A 385 -0.07 -16.01 -31.65
C GLN A 385 -0.44 -16.01 -30.16
N LEU A 386 -1.61 -15.47 -29.80
CA LEU A 386 -2.15 -15.51 -28.44
C LEU A 386 -2.29 -16.94 -27.92
N VAL A 387 -2.91 -17.83 -28.69
CA VAL A 387 -3.05 -19.27 -28.34
C VAL A 387 -1.68 -19.90 -28.11
N ARG A 388 -0.70 -19.60 -28.96
CA ARG A 388 0.66 -20.14 -28.85
C ARG A 388 1.37 -19.64 -27.60
N VAL A 389 1.31 -18.34 -27.31
CA VAL A 389 1.89 -17.75 -26.09
C VAL A 389 1.26 -18.37 -24.84
N LEU A 390 -0.07 -18.47 -24.83
CA LEU A 390 -0.81 -19.07 -23.72
C LEU A 390 -0.37 -20.53 -23.52
N ARG A 391 -0.26 -21.33 -24.59
CA ARG A 391 0.18 -22.75 -24.54
C ARG A 391 1.55 -22.96 -23.88
N HIS A 392 2.46 -21.99 -23.97
CA HIS A 392 3.80 -22.07 -23.37
C HIS A 392 3.84 -21.63 -21.90
N CYS A 393 2.72 -21.13 -21.34
CA CYS A 393 2.62 -20.79 -19.93
C CYS A 393 2.44 -22.04 -19.06
N LYS A 394 3.49 -22.41 -18.31
CA LYS A 394 3.54 -23.63 -17.47
C LYS A 394 2.42 -23.77 -16.42
N ASN A 395 1.69 -22.68 -16.10
CA ASN A 395 0.60 -22.65 -15.11
C ASN A 395 -0.78 -22.33 -15.75
N LEU A 396 -1.02 -22.70 -17.01
CA LEU A 396 -2.29 -22.47 -17.73
C LEU A 396 -3.56 -22.87 -16.96
N HIS A 397 -3.51 -23.95 -16.17
CA HIS A 397 -4.66 -24.45 -15.42
C HIS A 397 -5.07 -23.53 -14.26
N GLU A 398 -4.14 -22.72 -13.75
CA GLU A 398 -4.40 -21.75 -12.66
C GLU A 398 -4.80 -20.36 -13.20
N ASN A 399 -4.60 -20.11 -14.50
CA ASN A 399 -4.91 -18.83 -15.11
C ASN A 399 -6.35 -18.81 -15.63
N ASN A 400 -7.25 -18.10 -14.94
CA ASN A 400 -8.56 -17.76 -15.49
C ASN A 400 -8.41 -16.68 -16.59
N ALA A 401 -9.48 -16.44 -17.36
CA ALA A 401 -9.47 -15.45 -18.45
C ALA A 401 -9.11 -14.04 -17.96
N ALA A 402 -9.55 -13.67 -16.75
CA ALA A 402 -9.17 -12.43 -16.09
C ALA A 402 -7.65 -12.33 -15.85
N LYS A 403 -7.02 -13.38 -15.31
CA LYS A 403 -5.56 -13.38 -15.06
C LYS A 403 -4.76 -13.35 -16.36
N ALA A 404 -5.19 -14.09 -17.38
CA ALA A 404 -4.54 -14.06 -18.68
C ALA A 404 -4.67 -12.69 -19.35
N LEU A 405 -5.86 -12.10 -19.36
CA LEU A 405 -6.09 -10.76 -19.90
C LEU A 405 -5.26 -9.71 -19.15
N ARG A 406 -5.16 -9.82 -17.82
CA ARG A 406 -4.30 -8.95 -17.01
C ARG A 406 -2.82 -9.07 -17.38
N LEU A 407 -2.31 -10.29 -17.60
CA LEU A 407 -0.92 -10.51 -18.02
C LEU A 407 -0.62 -9.96 -19.42
N LEU A 408 -1.57 -10.06 -20.35
CA LEU A 408 -1.45 -9.48 -21.69
C LEU A 408 -1.32 -7.95 -21.61
N TRP A 409 -2.16 -7.30 -20.80
CA TRP A 409 -2.12 -5.85 -20.58
C TRP A 409 -0.79 -5.39 -19.96
N GLU A 410 -0.33 -6.03 -18.89
CA GLU A 410 0.94 -5.71 -18.21
C GLU A 410 2.18 -5.98 -19.08
N SER A 411 2.04 -6.88 -20.05
CA SER A 411 3.12 -7.25 -20.99
C SER A 411 3.08 -6.47 -22.30
N LYS A 412 2.14 -5.51 -22.44
CA LYS A 412 1.91 -4.72 -23.66
C LYS A 412 1.64 -5.59 -24.90
N PHE A 413 1.00 -6.74 -24.70
CA PHE A 413 0.60 -7.62 -25.80
C PHE A 413 -0.70 -7.08 -26.44
N TYR A 414 -0.93 -7.50 -27.69
CA TYR A 414 -2.09 -7.22 -28.54
C TYR A 414 -3.41 -6.92 -27.79
N PRO A 415 -4.19 -5.91 -28.21
CA PRO A 415 -5.48 -5.61 -27.60
C PRO A 415 -6.49 -6.75 -27.84
N ALA A 416 -6.64 -7.64 -26.86
CA ALA A 416 -7.60 -8.75 -26.90
C ALA A 416 -8.82 -8.48 -26.01
N SER A 417 -9.99 -8.91 -26.45
CA SER A 417 -11.20 -8.95 -25.63
C SER A 417 -11.18 -10.11 -24.63
N PHE A 418 -11.95 -10.00 -23.55
CA PHE A 418 -12.09 -11.08 -22.58
C PHE A 418 -12.60 -12.38 -23.23
N ALA A 419 -13.55 -12.28 -24.17
CA ALA A 419 -14.09 -13.42 -24.91
C ALA A 419 -13.03 -14.10 -25.79
N GLU A 420 -12.19 -13.32 -26.48
CA GLU A 420 -11.07 -13.85 -27.26
C GLU A 420 -10.03 -14.54 -26.38
N VAL A 421 -9.70 -13.96 -25.22
CA VAL A 421 -8.76 -14.58 -24.27
C VAL A 421 -9.34 -15.85 -23.66
N ALA A 422 -10.62 -15.88 -23.31
CA ALA A 422 -11.30 -17.06 -22.81
C ALA A 422 -11.28 -18.20 -23.84
N ARG A 423 -11.55 -17.88 -25.11
CA ARG A 423 -11.50 -18.85 -26.21
C ARG A 423 -10.07 -19.34 -26.47
N ALA A 424 -9.11 -18.42 -26.51
CA ALA A 424 -7.71 -18.77 -26.73
C ALA A 424 -7.12 -19.62 -25.58
N LEU A 425 -7.57 -19.39 -24.34
CA LEU A 425 -7.22 -20.24 -23.19
C LEU A 425 -7.81 -21.64 -23.33
N ALA A 426 -9.08 -21.76 -23.71
CA ALA A 426 -9.72 -23.06 -23.90
C ALA A 426 -9.05 -23.85 -25.04
N GLU A 427 -8.70 -23.20 -26.14
CA GLU A 427 -7.93 -23.79 -27.24
C GLU A 427 -6.49 -24.14 -26.83
N ALA A 428 -5.82 -23.30 -26.05
CA ALA A 428 -4.49 -23.59 -25.52
C ALA A 428 -4.48 -24.79 -24.56
N ARG A 429 -5.59 -25.05 -23.86
CA ARG A 429 -5.81 -26.21 -23.00
C ARG A 429 -6.26 -27.47 -23.75
N GLY A 430 -6.60 -27.36 -25.03
CA GLY A 430 -7.15 -28.45 -25.83
C GLY A 430 -8.62 -28.77 -25.53
N GLU A 431 -9.35 -27.84 -24.91
CA GLU A 431 -10.80 -27.95 -24.62
C GLU A 431 -11.66 -27.66 -25.86
N ILE A 432 -11.08 -27.02 -26.88
CA ILE A 432 -11.71 -26.69 -28.17
C ILE A 432 -10.77 -27.19 -29.29
N ALA A 433 -11.32 -27.89 -30.29
CA ALA A 433 -10.56 -28.27 -31.47
C ALA A 433 -10.20 -27.02 -32.30
N PRO A 434 -8.98 -26.92 -32.86
CA PRO A 434 -8.64 -25.82 -33.76
C PRO A 434 -9.66 -25.81 -34.92
N PRO A 435 -10.12 -24.63 -35.38
CA PRO A 435 -11.00 -24.58 -36.54
C PRO A 435 -10.31 -25.29 -37.71
N GLU A 436 -11.02 -26.24 -38.34
CA GLU A 436 -10.51 -26.91 -39.53
C GLU A 436 -10.05 -25.85 -40.53
N ARG A 437 -8.81 -25.99 -41.03
CA ARG A 437 -8.33 -25.19 -42.15
C ARG A 437 -9.32 -25.36 -43.29
N LEU A 438 -10.14 -24.34 -43.53
CA LEU A 438 -10.74 -24.14 -44.84
C LEU A 438 -9.59 -23.83 -45.78
N ASP A 439 -9.14 -24.84 -46.52
CA ASP A 439 -8.29 -24.69 -47.70
C ASP A 439 -9.05 -23.81 -48.70
N LEU A 440 -8.87 -22.49 -48.59
CA LEU A 440 -9.35 -21.51 -49.56
C LEU A 440 -8.40 -21.47 -50.76
N GLU A 441 -8.29 -22.60 -51.47
CA GLU A 441 -7.76 -22.62 -52.84
C GLU A 441 -8.80 -22.22 -53.90
N TRP A 442 -10.04 -21.89 -53.49
CA TRP A 442 -11.09 -21.52 -54.42
C TRP A 442 -11.88 -20.31 -53.93
N LEU A 443 -11.42 -19.12 -54.28
CA LEU A 443 -12.25 -17.98 -54.69
C LEU A 443 -11.37 -17.01 -55.49
N GLY A 444 -11.60 -16.94 -56.80
CA GLY A 444 -11.02 -15.95 -57.70
C GLY A 444 -11.46 -14.51 -57.38
N PRO A 445 -10.94 -13.52 -58.12
CA PRO A 445 -10.89 -12.13 -57.67
C PRO A 445 -12.27 -11.50 -57.66
N SER A 446 -12.78 -11.14 -56.49
CA SER A 446 -13.98 -10.29 -56.35
C SER A 446 -13.86 -9.42 -55.10
N SER A 447 -13.24 -8.26 -55.31
CA SER A 447 -13.63 -6.96 -54.74
C SER A 447 -14.18 -6.94 -53.31
N LEU A 448 -13.28 -6.97 -52.32
CA LEU A 448 -13.41 -6.12 -51.15
C LEU A 448 -12.06 -5.40 -51.01
N HIS A 449 -12.04 -4.12 -51.39
CA HIS A 449 -10.97 -3.21 -50.99
C HIS A 449 -11.01 -3.14 -49.45
N PHE A 450 -10.22 -4.00 -48.81
CA PHE A 450 -9.54 -3.57 -47.62
C PHE A 450 -8.44 -2.65 -48.12
N ASP A 451 -8.67 -1.34 -48.00
CA ASP A 451 -7.55 -0.41 -48.02
C ASP A 451 -6.51 -0.99 -47.08
N ALA A 452 -5.31 -1.17 -47.62
CA ALA A 452 -4.14 -1.53 -46.86
C ALA A 452 -4.07 -0.54 -45.70
N VAL A 453 -4.44 -0.99 -44.50
CA VAL A 453 -3.97 -0.34 -43.29
C VAL A 453 -2.47 -0.61 -43.35
N GLU A 454 -1.74 0.38 -43.85
CA GLU A 454 -0.30 0.45 -43.69
C GLU A 454 0.00 -0.04 -42.28
N VAL A 455 0.86 -1.04 -42.18
CA VAL A 455 1.54 -1.36 -40.93
C VAL A 455 2.39 -0.13 -40.64
N VAL A 456 1.77 0.90 -40.09
CA VAL A 456 2.45 2.00 -39.44
C VAL A 456 3.08 1.33 -38.24
N ASP A 457 4.41 1.24 -38.26
CA ASP A 457 5.25 0.94 -37.11
C ASP A 457 4.68 1.71 -35.92
N THR A 458 3.85 1.05 -35.13
CA THR A 458 3.20 1.65 -33.98
C THR A 458 4.30 1.62 -32.92
N PRO A 459 4.90 2.77 -32.56
CA PRO A 459 5.83 2.77 -31.44
C PRO A 459 5.04 2.26 -30.25
N ALA A 460 5.65 1.41 -29.42
CA ALA A 460 5.05 0.87 -28.21
C ALA A 460 4.62 2.01 -27.27
N LEU A 461 3.42 2.55 -27.48
CA LEU A 461 2.87 3.75 -26.84
C LEU A 461 1.78 3.41 -25.84
N ILE A 462 1.88 2.25 -25.20
CA ILE A 462 1.23 2.02 -23.91
C ILE A 462 2.29 2.35 -22.86
N PRO A 463 2.17 3.46 -22.11
CA PRO A 463 3.00 3.69 -20.92
C PRO A 463 2.87 2.47 -20.01
N SER A 464 3.94 2.07 -19.30
CA SER A 464 3.74 1.01 -18.29
C SER A 464 2.66 1.45 -17.31
N LEU A 465 1.90 0.51 -16.74
CA LEU A 465 0.97 0.81 -15.65
C LEU A 465 1.66 1.57 -14.51
N GLU A 466 2.97 1.32 -14.29
CA GLU A 466 3.84 2.09 -13.41
C GLU A 466 3.94 3.59 -13.79
N GLN A 467 4.03 3.95 -15.07
CA GLN A 467 4.06 5.36 -15.52
C GLN A 467 2.73 6.10 -15.30
N TRP A 468 1.61 5.39 -15.22
CA TRP A 468 0.32 5.98 -14.83
C TRP A 468 0.19 6.11 -13.30
N TYR A 469 0.83 5.24 -12.53
CA TYR A 469 0.93 5.38 -11.07
C TYR A 469 1.82 6.57 -10.65
N ASP A 470 2.82 6.93 -11.45
CA ASP A 470 3.81 7.98 -11.13
C ASP A 470 3.36 9.43 -11.44
N GLY A 471 2.09 9.68 -11.80
CA GLY A 471 1.55 11.04 -11.92
C GLY A 471 2.13 11.91 -13.05
N ALA A 472 2.95 11.36 -13.93
CA ALA A 472 3.74 12.13 -14.90
C ALA A 472 2.96 12.77 -16.07
N MET A 473 1.64 12.54 -16.18
CA MET A 473 0.80 13.15 -17.24
C MET A 473 -0.28 14.10 -16.70
N ALA A 474 -0.24 14.43 -15.40
CA ALA A 474 -1.14 15.42 -14.79
C ALA A 474 -0.52 16.84 -14.68
N SER A 475 0.51 17.17 -15.48
CA SER A 475 1.06 18.53 -15.49
C SER A 475 0.28 19.42 -16.45
N GLY A 476 -0.81 19.98 -15.93
CA GLY A 476 -1.55 21.08 -16.53
C GLY A 476 -2.17 21.92 -15.42
N HIS A 477 -1.30 22.57 -14.63
CA HIS A 477 -1.62 23.56 -13.59
C HIS A 477 -2.72 23.16 -12.58
N ASP A 478 -2.28 22.68 -11.42
CA ASP A 478 -2.63 23.31 -10.13
C ASP A 478 -1.64 22.84 -9.06
N ASP A 479 -1.26 23.78 -8.21
CA ASP A 479 -0.22 23.69 -7.19
C ASP A 479 -0.55 22.67 -6.08
N GLU A 480 0.52 22.11 -5.48
CA GLU A 480 0.55 21.41 -4.19
C GLU A 480 -0.30 20.13 -4.03
N VAL A 481 0.17 19.02 -4.60
CA VAL A 481 -0.04 17.70 -3.97
C VAL A 481 1.30 16.98 -3.87
N SER A 482 1.97 17.15 -2.73
CA SER A 482 3.01 16.21 -2.30
C SER A 482 2.34 14.87 -2.02
N PHE A 483 2.51 13.88 -2.89
CA PHE A 483 2.25 12.49 -2.54
C PHE A 483 3.29 12.07 -1.50
N LEU A 484 2.95 12.28 -0.23
CA LEU A 484 3.64 11.60 0.87
C LEU A 484 3.29 10.12 0.73
N LEU A 485 4.23 9.35 0.19
CA LEU A 485 4.23 7.90 0.31
C LEU A 485 4.00 7.54 1.78
N ASN A 486 3.29 6.44 2.02
CA ASN A 486 3.23 5.87 3.36
C ASN A 486 4.69 5.68 3.84
N PRO A 487 5.09 6.14 5.05
CA PRO A 487 6.45 5.97 5.55
C PRO A 487 6.97 4.53 5.48
N GLU A 488 6.05 3.55 5.49
CA GLU A 488 6.38 2.13 5.29
C GLU A 488 6.79 1.76 3.86
N GLU A 489 6.21 2.42 2.86
CA GLU A 489 6.53 2.23 1.44
C GLU A 489 7.82 2.97 1.05
N GLU A 490 8.04 4.16 1.61
CA GLU A 490 9.31 4.90 1.51
C GLU A 490 10.50 4.13 2.13
N LEU A 491 10.28 3.47 3.27
CA LEU A 491 11.30 2.63 3.92
C LEU A 491 11.61 1.39 3.07
N LYS A 492 10.59 0.72 2.54
CA LYS A 492 10.78 -0.45 1.68
C LYS A 492 11.54 -0.06 0.41
N TRP A 493 11.12 1.01 -0.26
CA TRP A 493 11.76 1.50 -1.48
C TRP A 493 13.21 1.93 -1.25
N SER A 494 13.49 2.62 -0.14
CA SER A 494 14.86 3.05 0.16
C SER A 494 15.80 1.92 0.63
N LEU A 495 15.28 0.91 1.34
CA LEU A 495 16.09 -0.26 1.72
C LEU A 495 16.33 -1.19 0.53
N ASP A 496 15.39 -1.22 -0.43
CA ASP A 496 15.53 -1.97 -1.69
C ASP A 496 16.49 -1.25 -2.67
N GLN A 497 16.56 0.09 -2.65
CA GLN A 497 17.48 0.88 -3.49
C GLN A 497 18.93 0.91 -2.98
N GLU A 498 19.19 0.88 -1.67
CA GLU A 498 20.56 0.82 -1.14
C GLU A 498 21.24 -0.56 -1.34
N LEU A 499 20.55 -1.54 -1.95
CA LEU A 499 21.03 -2.92 -2.13
C LEU A 499 20.82 -3.49 -3.55
N SER A 500 20.60 -2.61 -4.53
CA SER A 500 20.84 -2.90 -5.96
C SER A 500 22.23 -2.39 -6.32
#